data_AF-A0AAE8W060-F1
#
_entry.id   AF-A0AAE8W060-F1
#
_cell.length_a   1.000
_cell.length_b   1.000
_cell.length_c   1.000
_cell.angle_alpha   90.00
_cell.angle_beta   90.00
_cell.angle_gamma   90.00
#
_symmetry.space_group_name_H-M   'P 1'
#
loop_
_entity.id
_entity.type
_entity.pdbx_description
1 polymer ?
#
loop_
_entity_poly.entity_id
_entity_poly.type
_entity_poly.pdbx_seq_one_letter_code
_entity_poly.pdbx_strand_id
1 'polypeptide(L)'
;MQLAPLPDHSGTHDRWWIGLFNRYGHIITPLRAKGWVTDVQADVQADATNYAIRADLTDGTELLITAGTTLPADPTEVPGWLIVRTPVGDASHQTVVYNSTPGAAHDHHGNALVPLFMRLAALFPSRRDDCFHLHTLSIAPSGFTSKSAGRQEDAGTAMARYIEHANTLTRNGWRMTWRAQPGQAVACTFERAGHLAVVQLADDAI
;
A
#
# COMPACT_ATOMS: atom_id res chain seq x y z
N MET A 1 -4.48 -10.10 -9.84
CA MET A 1 -5.07 -9.09 -8.92
C MET A 1 -5.80 -8.03 -9.73
N GLN A 2 -7.12 -7.92 -9.56
CA GLN A 2 -7.94 -6.88 -10.18
C GLN A 2 -7.95 -5.65 -9.27
N LEU A 3 -7.75 -4.45 -9.84
CA LEU A 3 -7.84 -3.20 -9.09
C LEU A 3 -9.23 -2.57 -9.26
N ALA A 4 -9.76 -1.98 -8.18
CA ALA A 4 -10.92 -1.11 -8.24
C ALA A 4 -10.73 0.01 -9.28
N PRO A 5 -11.80 0.51 -9.91
CA PRO A 5 -11.68 1.61 -10.87
C PRO A 5 -11.06 2.85 -10.22
N LEU A 6 -10.55 3.75 -11.08
CA LEU A 6 -10.17 5.09 -10.62
C LEU A 6 -11.42 5.86 -10.17
N PRO A 7 -11.29 6.83 -9.26
CA PRO A 7 -12.40 7.65 -8.82
C PRO A 7 -12.95 8.47 -10.00
N ASP A 8 -14.26 8.69 -10.04
CA ASP A 8 -14.93 9.37 -11.15
C ASP A 8 -15.02 10.88 -10.88
N HIS A 9 -13.97 11.61 -11.23
CA HIS A 9 -13.97 13.07 -11.23
C HIS A 9 -12.93 13.64 -12.22
N SER A 10 -13.12 14.92 -12.59
CA SER A 10 -12.27 15.63 -13.56
C SER A 10 -10.79 15.73 -13.13
N GLY A 11 -10.54 15.78 -11.82
CA GLY A 11 -9.18 15.82 -11.24
C GLY A 11 -8.29 14.61 -11.57
N THR A 12 -8.84 13.47 -12.01
CA THR A 12 -8.03 12.30 -12.41
C THR A 12 -7.12 12.54 -13.62
N HIS A 13 -7.38 13.61 -14.39
CA HIS A 13 -6.54 14.03 -15.52
C HIS A 13 -5.53 15.13 -15.14
N ASP A 14 -5.59 15.62 -13.90
CA ASP A 14 -4.70 16.67 -13.41
C ASP A 14 -3.30 16.10 -13.13
N ARG A 15 -2.25 16.77 -13.63
CA ARG A 15 -0.86 16.31 -13.46
C ARG A 15 -0.41 16.28 -12.01
N TRP A 16 -0.87 17.21 -11.19
CA TRP A 16 -0.59 17.23 -9.76
C TRP A 16 -1.25 16.03 -9.08
N TRP A 17 -2.53 15.76 -9.39
CA TRP A 17 -3.24 14.61 -8.83
C TRP A 17 -2.55 13.31 -9.24
N ILE A 18 -2.25 13.14 -10.52
CA ILE A 18 -1.52 11.96 -11.04
C ILE A 18 -0.16 11.81 -10.34
N GLY A 19 0.56 12.91 -10.16
CA GLY A 19 1.84 12.92 -9.48
C GLY A 19 1.72 12.45 -8.02
N LEU A 20 0.74 12.95 -7.28
CA LEU A 20 0.54 12.59 -5.88
C LEU A 20 0.00 11.15 -5.73
N PHE A 21 -0.98 10.77 -6.55
CA PHE A 21 -1.52 9.42 -6.63
C PHE A 21 -0.42 8.39 -6.93
N ASN A 22 0.48 8.68 -7.86
CA ASN A 22 1.61 7.80 -8.16
C ASN A 22 2.62 7.72 -7.01
N ARG A 23 2.93 8.84 -6.34
CA ARG A 23 3.84 8.85 -5.18
C ARG A 23 3.29 7.99 -4.03
N TYR A 24 1.99 8.08 -3.77
CA TYR A 24 1.30 7.26 -2.77
C TYR A 24 0.81 5.89 -3.28
N GLY A 25 1.28 5.45 -4.45
CA GLY A 25 0.90 4.18 -5.05
C GLY A 25 1.14 2.96 -4.15
N HIS A 26 2.08 3.04 -3.20
CA HIS A 26 2.38 2.00 -2.22
C HIS A 26 1.28 1.79 -1.16
N ILE A 27 0.38 2.78 -0.98
CA ILE A 27 -0.83 2.64 -0.17
C ILE A 27 -2.05 2.44 -1.07
N ILE A 28 -2.15 3.26 -2.11
CA ILE A 28 -3.34 3.32 -2.98
C ILE A 28 -3.56 2.00 -3.72
N THR A 29 -2.48 1.40 -4.25
CA THR A 29 -2.59 0.12 -4.99
C THR A 29 -3.15 -0.99 -4.09
N PRO A 30 -2.63 -1.22 -2.87
CA PRO A 30 -3.21 -2.22 -1.99
C PRO A 30 -4.66 -1.93 -1.56
N LEU A 31 -5.08 -0.67 -1.37
CA LEU A 31 -6.49 -0.35 -1.09
C LEU A 31 -7.39 -0.67 -2.28
N ARG A 32 -6.98 -0.30 -3.50
CA ARG A 32 -7.70 -0.63 -4.74
C ARG A 32 -7.75 -2.13 -5.01
N ALA A 33 -6.72 -2.87 -4.59
CA ALA A 33 -6.70 -4.32 -4.68
C ALA A 33 -7.74 -5.00 -3.76
N LYS A 34 -8.17 -4.34 -2.68
CA LYS A 34 -9.30 -4.79 -1.85
C LYS A 34 -10.67 -4.47 -2.45
N GLY A 35 -10.71 -3.84 -3.63
CA GLY A 35 -11.95 -3.46 -4.30
C GLY A 35 -12.46 -2.06 -3.91
N TRP A 36 -11.69 -1.27 -3.15
CA TRP A 36 -12.10 0.08 -2.74
C TRP A 36 -11.70 1.12 -3.76
N VAL A 37 -12.66 1.92 -4.21
CA VAL A 37 -12.37 3.11 -5.01
C VAL A 37 -11.55 4.05 -4.14
N THR A 38 -10.33 4.35 -4.58
CA THR A 38 -9.36 5.10 -3.79
C THR A 38 -8.94 6.36 -4.52
N ASP A 39 -8.90 7.47 -3.80
CA ASP A 39 -8.63 8.80 -4.32
C ASP A 39 -7.58 9.53 -3.46
N VAL A 40 -7.00 10.60 -3.98
CA VAL A 40 -6.20 11.55 -3.22
C VAL A 40 -6.75 12.95 -3.45
N GLN A 41 -7.36 13.52 -2.42
CA GLN A 41 -8.02 14.82 -2.54
C GLN A 41 -7.60 15.76 -1.41
N ALA A 42 -7.83 17.05 -1.64
CA ALA A 42 -7.79 18.03 -0.57
C ALA A 42 -8.93 17.72 0.42
N ASP A 43 -8.58 17.47 1.67
CA ASP A 43 -9.51 17.42 2.77
C ASP A 43 -9.96 18.85 3.09
N VAL A 44 -11.25 19.12 2.89
CA VAL A 44 -11.87 20.44 3.03
C VAL A 44 -12.26 20.72 4.50
N GLN A 45 -11.91 19.83 5.43
CA GLN A 45 -12.32 19.96 6.84
C GLN A 45 -11.54 20.99 7.66
N ALA A 46 -10.44 21.52 7.16
CA ALA A 46 -9.72 22.62 7.79
C ALA A 46 -9.50 23.72 6.76
N ASP A 47 -9.48 24.98 7.20
CA ASP A 47 -9.22 26.18 6.38
C ASP A 47 -7.78 26.22 5.75
N ALA A 48 -7.14 25.07 5.60
CA ALA A 48 -5.85 24.83 4.99
C ALA A 48 -5.98 23.70 3.95
N THR A 49 -5.16 23.72 2.91
CA THR A 49 -5.11 22.64 1.91
C THR A 49 -4.43 21.40 2.50
N ASN A 50 -5.18 20.62 3.28
CA ASN A 50 -4.75 19.32 3.76
C ASN A 50 -5.05 18.27 2.69
N TYR A 51 -4.19 17.28 2.50
CA TYR A 51 -4.41 16.19 1.56
C TYR A 51 -4.58 14.87 2.30
N ALA A 52 -5.49 14.03 1.83
CA ALA A 52 -5.74 12.71 2.37
C ALA A 52 -5.94 11.69 1.24
N ILE A 53 -5.57 10.43 1.49
CA ILE A 53 -6.02 9.30 0.68
C ILE A 53 -7.41 8.92 1.19
N ARG A 54 -8.39 8.89 0.29
CA ARG A 54 -9.78 8.49 0.57
C ARG A 54 -10.01 7.10 0.00
N ALA A 55 -10.61 6.20 0.75
CA ALA A 55 -11.04 4.89 0.22
C ALA A 55 -12.51 4.64 0.56
N ASP A 56 -13.35 4.50 -0.46
CA ASP A 56 -14.77 4.17 -0.31
C ASP A 56 -14.93 2.69 0.06
N LEU A 57 -15.50 2.44 1.24
CA LEU A 57 -15.72 1.08 1.76
C LEU A 57 -17.00 0.44 1.20
N THR A 58 -17.78 1.15 0.39
CA THR A 58 -19.04 0.73 -0.23
C THR A 58 -20.19 0.44 0.75
N ASP A 59 -20.01 0.81 2.02
CA ASP A 59 -20.99 0.63 3.10
C ASP A 59 -21.55 1.96 3.62
N GLY A 60 -21.38 3.05 2.86
CA GLY A 60 -21.76 4.41 3.24
C GLY A 60 -20.73 5.11 4.11
N THR A 61 -19.57 4.50 4.33
CA THR A 61 -18.42 5.13 5.01
C THR A 61 -17.17 5.07 4.14
N GLU A 62 -16.20 5.91 4.47
CA GLU A 62 -14.88 5.95 3.84
C GLU A 62 -13.76 5.92 4.88
N LEU A 63 -12.57 5.53 4.43
CA LEU A 63 -11.34 5.72 5.17
C LEU A 63 -10.65 6.99 4.68
N LEU A 64 -10.24 7.83 5.63
CA LEU A 64 -9.29 8.92 5.41
C LEU A 64 -7.94 8.50 5.98
N ILE A 65 -6.91 8.52 5.13
CA ILE A 65 -5.53 8.17 5.50
C ILE A 65 -4.64 9.39 5.30
N THR A 66 -4.00 9.83 6.38
CA THR A 66 -3.11 10.99 6.43
C THR A 66 -1.81 10.65 7.17
N ALA A 67 -0.87 11.60 7.22
CA ALA A 67 0.34 11.53 8.03
C ALA A 67 0.26 12.45 9.26
N GLY A 68 -0.88 12.40 9.98
CA GLY A 68 -1.25 13.37 11.01
C GLY A 68 -2.34 14.29 10.50
N THR A 69 -2.02 15.55 10.21
CA THR A 69 -3.01 16.52 9.68
C THR A 69 -3.17 16.48 8.17
N THR A 70 -2.12 16.11 7.43
CA THR A 70 -2.10 16.08 5.97
C THR A 70 -1.09 15.05 5.46
N LEU A 71 -1.20 14.65 4.21
CA LEU A 71 -0.13 13.95 3.50
C LEU A 71 0.97 14.93 3.05
N PRO A 72 2.26 14.63 3.28
CA PRO A 72 3.36 15.39 2.69
C PRO A 72 3.41 15.18 1.16
N ALA A 73 4.07 16.10 0.45
CA ALA A 73 4.25 15.96 -1.00
C ALA A 73 5.17 14.76 -1.33
N ASP A 74 6.19 14.54 -0.50
CA ASP A 74 7.09 13.39 -0.57
C ASP A 74 6.72 12.34 0.48
N PRO A 75 6.33 11.12 0.07
CA PRO A 75 5.98 10.05 1.02
C PRO A 75 7.12 9.61 1.95
N THR A 76 8.38 9.90 1.61
CA THR A 76 9.52 9.59 2.49
C THR A 76 9.55 10.45 3.75
N GLU A 77 8.81 11.57 3.76
CA GLU A 77 8.67 12.47 4.91
C GLU A 77 7.59 12.02 5.90
N VAL A 78 6.84 10.95 5.59
CA VAL A 78 5.77 10.46 6.47
C VAL A 78 6.38 9.91 7.76
N PRO A 79 6.08 10.49 8.94
CA PRO A 79 6.57 9.99 10.22
C PRO A 79 5.73 8.83 10.75
N GLY A 80 4.46 8.77 10.37
CA GLY A 80 3.49 7.76 10.75
C GLY A 80 2.13 8.02 10.12
N TRP A 81 1.21 7.08 10.27
CA TRP A 81 -0.08 7.08 9.57
C TRP A 81 -1.23 7.28 10.54
N LEU A 82 -2.16 8.15 10.18
CA LEU A 82 -3.47 8.27 10.82
C LEU A 82 -4.52 7.75 9.83
N ILE A 83 -5.36 6.82 10.31
CA ILE A 83 -6.52 6.33 9.58
C ILE A 83 -7.75 6.60 10.43
N VAL A 84 -8.68 7.35 9.86
CA VAL A 84 -10.01 7.54 10.43
C VAL A 84 -11.06 6.99 9.48
N ARG A 85 -12.11 6.43 10.06
CA ARG A 85 -13.32 6.05 9.34
C ARG A 85 -14.37 7.12 9.57
N THR A 86 -15.03 7.56 8.51
CA THR A 86 -16.04 8.62 8.55
C THR A 86 -17.22 8.28 7.63
N PRO A 87 -18.47 8.64 7.98
CA PRO A 87 -19.58 8.56 7.03
C PRO A 87 -19.33 9.46 5.82
N VAL A 88 -19.71 8.97 4.64
CA VAL A 88 -19.55 9.76 3.41
C VAL A 88 -20.40 11.02 3.50
N GLY A 89 -19.76 12.19 3.35
CA GLY A 89 -20.42 13.49 3.38
C GLY A 89 -20.67 14.05 4.78
N ASP A 90 -20.30 13.35 5.86
CA ASP A 90 -20.38 13.85 7.24
C ASP A 90 -19.05 13.71 7.98
N ALA A 91 -18.27 14.77 7.89
CA ALA A 91 -16.98 14.96 8.55
C ALA A 91 -17.06 14.96 10.09
N SER A 92 -18.23 15.20 10.68
CA SER A 92 -18.36 15.44 12.12
C SER A 92 -18.26 14.16 12.97
N HIS A 93 -18.50 13.01 12.35
CA HIS A 93 -18.42 11.71 12.99
C HIS A 93 -17.20 10.94 12.47
N GLN A 94 -16.14 10.91 13.26
CA GLN A 94 -14.90 10.20 12.91
C GLN A 94 -14.53 9.18 13.98
N THR A 95 -14.13 8.00 13.53
CA THR A 95 -13.59 6.95 14.39
C THR A 95 -12.16 6.65 13.99
N VAL A 96 -11.21 6.83 14.92
CA VAL A 96 -9.81 6.47 14.68
C VAL A 96 -9.69 4.95 14.57
N VAL A 97 -9.27 4.48 13.39
CA VAL A 97 -9.08 3.07 13.06
C VAL A 97 -7.67 2.60 13.41
N TYR A 98 -6.70 3.46 13.10
CA TYR A 98 -5.27 3.23 13.27
C TYR A 98 -4.56 4.57 13.43
N ASN A 99 -3.56 4.63 14.29
CA ASN A 99 -2.77 5.85 14.46
C ASN A 99 -1.35 5.52 14.93
N SER A 100 -0.39 5.64 14.03
CA SER A 100 1.06 5.51 14.27
C SER A 100 1.83 6.82 14.17
N THR A 101 1.15 7.97 14.27
CA THR A 101 1.85 9.26 14.35
C THR A 101 2.62 9.39 15.69
N PRO A 102 3.65 10.25 15.76
CA PRO A 102 4.40 10.49 16.99
C PRO A 102 3.51 10.72 18.22
N GLY A 103 3.76 9.98 19.29
CA GLY A 103 3.00 10.06 20.56
C GLY A 103 1.63 9.36 20.56
N ALA A 104 1.21 8.72 19.47
CA ALA A 104 -0.06 8.00 19.39
C ALA A 104 0.04 6.53 19.84
N ALA A 105 -1.12 5.85 19.92
CA ALA A 105 -1.23 4.47 20.40
C ALA A 105 -0.34 3.46 19.65
N HIS A 106 -0.06 3.69 18.37
CA HIS A 106 0.75 2.81 17.54
C HIS A 106 2.05 3.49 17.06
N ASP A 107 2.55 4.51 17.76
CA ASP A 107 3.75 5.28 17.38
C ASP A 107 4.97 4.40 17.07
N HIS A 108 5.15 3.31 17.82
CA HIS A 108 6.23 2.35 17.59
C HIS A 108 6.23 1.67 16.19
N HIS A 109 5.14 1.77 15.42
CA HIS A 109 5.10 1.32 14.03
C HIS A 109 5.62 2.35 13.03
N GLY A 110 5.68 3.64 13.40
CA GLY A 110 6.06 4.74 12.50
C GLY A 110 5.32 4.69 11.17
N ASN A 111 6.07 4.78 10.06
CA ASN A 111 5.53 4.74 8.70
C ASN A 111 5.45 3.33 8.07
N ALA A 112 5.63 2.26 8.86
CA ALA A 112 5.59 0.89 8.35
C ALA A 112 4.20 0.54 7.77
N LEU A 113 4.19 -0.11 6.61
CA LEU A 113 2.95 -0.43 5.88
C LEU A 113 2.34 -1.75 6.35
N VAL A 114 3.16 -2.74 6.70
CA VAL A 114 2.66 -4.05 7.16
C VAL A 114 1.71 -3.93 8.36
N PRO A 115 2.04 -3.25 9.48
CA PRO A 115 1.10 -3.14 10.61
C PRO A 115 -0.16 -2.36 10.26
N LEU A 116 -0.05 -1.36 9.38
CA LEU A 116 -1.20 -0.60 8.87
C LEU A 116 -2.16 -1.53 8.11
N PHE A 117 -1.66 -2.30 7.16
CA PHE A 117 -2.51 -3.18 6.35
C PHE A 117 -3.02 -4.39 7.13
N MET A 118 -2.25 -4.91 8.08
CA MET A 118 -2.74 -5.93 9.02
C MET A 118 -3.93 -5.42 9.84
N ARG A 119 -3.90 -4.15 10.28
CA ARG A 119 -5.03 -3.54 10.99
C ARG A 119 -6.26 -3.41 10.09
N LEU A 120 -6.07 -2.98 8.85
CA LEU A 120 -7.15 -2.89 7.87
C LEU A 120 -7.74 -4.26 7.54
N ALA A 121 -6.91 -5.30 7.38
CA ALA A 121 -7.36 -6.66 7.11
C ALA A 121 -8.18 -7.24 8.26
N ALA A 122 -7.82 -6.92 9.51
CA ALA A 122 -8.56 -7.38 10.70
C ALA A 122 -9.97 -6.74 10.81
N LEU A 123 -10.12 -5.49 10.36
CA LEU A 123 -11.38 -4.76 10.41
C LEU A 123 -12.24 -4.97 9.16
N PHE A 124 -11.59 -5.16 8.02
CA PHE A 124 -12.20 -5.31 6.71
C PHE A 124 -11.62 -6.56 6.02
N PRO A 125 -12.06 -7.75 6.43
CA PRO A 125 -11.55 -9.00 5.89
C PRO A 125 -11.84 -9.10 4.39
N SER A 126 -10.82 -9.46 3.61
CA SER A 126 -10.97 -9.73 2.17
C SER A 126 -11.74 -11.03 1.93
N ARG A 127 -12.19 -11.23 0.69
CA ARG A 127 -12.65 -12.55 0.24
C ARG A 127 -11.47 -13.52 0.24
N ARG A 128 -11.75 -14.81 0.44
CA ARG A 128 -10.69 -15.86 0.45
C ARG A 128 -9.84 -15.87 -0.82
N ASP A 129 -10.43 -15.50 -1.95
CA ASP A 129 -9.78 -15.51 -3.26
C ASP A 129 -8.84 -14.30 -3.47
N ASP A 130 -8.81 -13.34 -2.53
CA ASP A 130 -7.96 -12.15 -2.58
C ASP A 130 -6.75 -12.25 -1.64
N CYS A 131 -6.31 -13.48 -1.38
CA CYS A 131 -5.17 -13.80 -0.53
C CYS A 131 -3.94 -14.20 -1.36
N PHE A 132 -2.77 -13.71 -0.97
CA PHE A 132 -1.52 -13.87 -1.71
C PHE A 132 -0.37 -14.28 -0.81
N HIS A 133 0.62 -14.95 -1.42
CA HIS A 133 1.91 -15.26 -0.83
C HIS A 133 3.01 -14.40 -1.44
N LEU A 134 3.91 -13.89 -0.60
CA LEU A 134 5.18 -13.37 -1.08
C LEU A 134 6.13 -14.53 -1.40
N HIS A 135 6.45 -14.73 -2.67
CA HIS A 135 7.46 -15.69 -3.10
C HIS A 135 8.78 -14.99 -3.40
N THR A 136 9.87 -15.57 -2.92
CA THR A 136 11.22 -15.19 -3.30
C THR A 136 11.96 -16.40 -3.86
N LEU A 137 12.46 -16.27 -5.09
CA LEU A 137 13.37 -17.22 -5.73
C LEU A 137 14.75 -16.58 -5.81
N SER A 138 15.75 -17.21 -5.20
CA SER A 138 17.14 -16.79 -5.27
C SER A 138 17.95 -17.78 -6.09
N ILE A 139 18.77 -17.28 -7.01
CA ILE A 139 19.61 -18.08 -7.92
C ILE A 139 21.06 -17.63 -7.71
N ALA A 140 21.93 -18.54 -7.30
CA ALA A 140 23.36 -18.28 -7.17
C ALA A 140 24.09 -18.42 -8.52
N PRO A 141 25.30 -17.82 -8.67
CA PRO A 141 26.12 -18.00 -9.88
C PRO A 141 26.41 -19.46 -10.23
N SER A 142 26.44 -20.35 -9.22
CA SER A 142 26.61 -21.80 -9.40
C SER A 142 25.39 -22.52 -9.96
N GLY A 143 24.27 -21.81 -10.17
CA GLY A 143 22.98 -22.38 -10.56
C GLY A 143 22.15 -22.92 -9.39
N PHE A 144 22.66 -22.87 -8.15
CA PHE A 144 21.88 -23.27 -6.97
C PHE A 144 20.67 -22.35 -6.78
N THR A 145 19.49 -22.94 -6.65
CA THR A 145 18.24 -22.20 -6.45
C THR A 145 17.68 -22.42 -5.05
N SER A 146 17.29 -21.35 -4.37
CA SER A 146 16.50 -21.40 -3.15
C SER A 146 15.15 -20.72 -3.38
N LYS A 147 14.08 -21.33 -2.87
CA LYS A 147 12.72 -20.79 -2.92
C LYS A 147 12.21 -20.62 -1.51
N SER A 148 11.61 -19.47 -1.23
CA SER A 148 10.82 -19.24 -0.03
C SER A 148 9.44 -18.71 -0.40
N ALA A 149 8.46 -19.09 0.40
CA ALA A 149 7.11 -18.56 0.34
C ALA A 149 6.76 -17.99 1.72
N GLY A 150 6.21 -16.80 1.73
CA GLY A 150 5.67 -16.16 2.92
C GLY A 150 4.34 -16.77 3.35
N ARG A 151 3.76 -16.20 4.40
CA ARG A 151 2.40 -16.54 4.84
C ARG A 151 1.39 -16.11 3.78
N GLN A 152 0.26 -16.80 3.76
CA GLN A 152 -0.91 -16.35 3.03
C GLN A 152 -1.49 -15.13 3.75
N GLU A 153 -1.63 -14.02 3.03
CA GLU A 153 -2.10 -12.76 3.60
C GLU A 153 -3.08 -12.06 2.65
N ASP A 154 -3.89 -11.14 3.18
CA ASP A 154 -4.76 -10.32 2.35
C ASP A 154 -3.93 -9.49 1.34
N ALA A 155 -4.53 -9.13 0.21
CA ALA A 155 -3.89 -8.33 -0.84
C ALA A 155 -3.14 -7.09 -0.30
N GLY A 156 -3.72 -6.39 0.67
CA GLY A 156 -3.11 -5.22 1.31
C GLY A 156 -1.81 -5.55 2.01
N THR A 157 -1.86 -6.52 2.93
CA THR A 157 -0.70 -6.94 3.73
C THR A 157 0.37 -7.60 2.87
N ALA A 158 -0.02 -8.46 1.92
CA ALA A 158 0.92 -9.11 1.01
C ALA A 158 1.68 -8.08 0.15
N MET A 159 0.99 -7.07 -0.38
CA MET A 159 1.62 -5.97 -1.11
C MET A 159 2.57 -5.16 -0.23
N ALA A 160 2.18 -4.86 1.01
CA ALA A 160 3.05 -4.18 1.96
C ALA A 160 4.34 -4.97 2.22
N ARG A 161 4.24 -6.29 2.41
CA ARG A 161 5.42 -7.17 2.54
C ARG A 161 6.27 -7.21 1.29
N TYR A 162 5.66 -7.27 0.11
CA TYR A 162 6.38 -7.20 -1.16
C TYR A 162 7.22 -5.92 -1.25
N ILE A 163 6.63 -4.76 -0.91
CA ILE A 163 7.30 -3.46 -0.92
C ILE A 163 8.43 -3.42 0.11
N GLU A 164 8.17 -3.84 1.35
CA GLU A 164 9.18 -3.87 2.41
C GLU A 164 10.35 -4.81 2.08
N HIS A 165 10.07 -5.98 1.50
CA HIS A 165 11.09 -6.93 1.07
C HIS A 165 11.93 -6.38 -0.08
N ALA A 166 11.29 -5.80 -1.11
CA ALA A 166 11.96 -5.14 -2.22
C ALA A 166 12.88 -4.01 -1.73
N ASN A 167 12.39 -3.16 -0.82
CA ASN A 167 13.17 -2.07 -0.23
C ASN A 167 14.34 -2.60 0.61
N THR A 168 14.14 -3.70 1.34
CA THR A 168 15.19 -4.36 2.12
C THR A 168 16.30 -4.91 1.22
N LEU A 169 15.96 -5.53 0.09
CA LEU A 169 16.96 -5.96 -0.90
C LEU A 169 17.76 -4.76 -1.41
N THR A 170 17.09 -3.67 -1.80
CA THR A 170 17.78 -2.44 -2.24
C THR A 170 18.71 -1.87 -1.18
N ARG A 171 18.27 -1.74 0.08
CA ARG A 171 19.12 -1.29 1.19
C ARG A 171 20.33 -2.20 1.43
N ASN A 172 20.16 -3.50 1.17
CA ASN A 172 21.23 -4.49 1.27
C ASN A 172 22.13 -4.54 0.02
N GLY A 173 22.08 -3.53 -0.85
CA GLY A 173 22.97 -3.41 -2.01
C GLY A 173 22.56 -4.26 -3.21
N TRP A 174 21.34 -4.77 -3.25
CA TRP A 174 20.81 -5.40 -4.46
C TRP A 174 20.30 -4.35 -5.43
N ARG A 175 20.63 -4.51 -6.71
CA ARG A 175 20.15 -3.61 -7.77
C ARG A 175 18.90 -4.20 -8.40
N MET A 176 17.80 -3.46 -8.42
CA MET A 176 16.61 -3.86 -9.17
C MET A 176 16.91 -3.75 -10.66
N THR A 177 16.73 -4.84 -11.40
CA THR A 177 16.97 -4.91 -12.85
C THR A 177 15.69 -4.88 -13.64
N TRP A 178 14.58 -5.32 -13.04
CA TRP A 178 13.27 -5.34 -13.68
C TRP A 178 12.14 -5.23 -12.65
N ARG A 179 11.03 -4.62 -13.05
CA ARG A 179 9.77 -4.57 -12.30
C ARG A 179 8.61 -4.67 -13.28
N ALA A 180 7.60 -5.45 -12.91
CA ALA A 180 6.37 -5.57 -13.67
C ALA A 180 5.63 -4.23 -13.77
N GLN A 181 4.96 -4.01 -14.91
CA GLN A 181 4.19 -2.79 -15.12
C GLN A 181 2.86 -2.83 -14.35
N PRO A 182 2.27 -1.67 -14.01
CA PRO A 182 0.94 -1.62 -13.43
C PRO A 182 -0.06 -2.44 -14.26
N GLY A 183 -0.88 -3.26 -13.59
CA GLY A 183 -1.85 -4.16 -14.24
C GLY A 183 -1.31 -5.55 -14.63
N GLN A 184 -0.02 -5.82 -14.45
CA GLN A 184 0.57 -7.15 -14.56
C GLN A 184 0.69 -7.84 -13.18
N ALA A 185 1.26 -9.06 -13.16
CA ALA A 185 1.63 -9.73 -11.92
C ALA A 185 2.59 -8.86 -11.10
N VAL A 186 2.41 -8.82 -9.77
CA VAL A 186 3.27 -8.01 -8.89
C VAL A 186 4.59 -8.73 -8.72
N ALA A 187 5.59 -8.34 -9.51
CA ALA A 187 6.89 -8.99 -9.53
C ALA A 187 8.03 -8.01 -9.80
N CYS A 188 9.21 -8.33 -9.28
CA CYS A 188 10.46 -7.65 -9.64
C CYS A 188 11.65 -8.61 -9.56
N THR A 189 12.72 -8.22 -10.25
CA THR A 189 13.99 -8.95 -10.28
C THR A 189 15.11 -8.06 -9.79
N PHE A 190 16.01 -8.64 -9.02
CA PHE A 190 17.20 -8.02 -8.48
C PHE A 190 18.46 -8.81 -8.84
N GLU A 191 19.57 -8.10 -8.86
CA GLU A 191 20.90 -8.65 -9.10
C GLU A 191 21.89 -8.14 -8.04
N ARG A 192 22.79 -9.02 -7.57
CA ARG A 192 23.95 -8.65 -6.76
C ARG A 192 25.08 -9.65 -6.95
N ALA A 193 26.23 -9.20 -7.47
CA ALA A 193 27.43 -10.04 -7.64
C ALA A 193 27.16 -11.38 -8.36
N GLY A 194 26.37 -11.35 -9.43
CA GLY A 194 25.96 -12.54 -10.19
C GLY A 194 24.86 -13.38 -9.55
N HIS A 195 24.42 -13.07 -8.33
CA HIS A 195 23.19 -13.62 -7.78
C HIS A 195 21.97 -12.91 -8.36
N LEU A 196 20.91 -13.67 -8.62
CA LEU A 196 19.61 -13.15 -8.99
C LEU A 196 18.60 -13.43 -7.89
N ALA A 197 17.67 -12.49 -7.67
CA ALA A 197 16.50 -12.70 -6.83
C ALA A 197 15.25 -12.26 -7.58
N VAL A 198 14.24 -13.11 -7.63
CA VAL A 198 12.91 -12.80 -8.14
C VAL A 198 11.97 -12.74 -6.96
N VAL A 199 11.27 -11.63 -6.81
CA VAL A 199 10.28 -11.40 -5.75
C VAL A 199 8.94 -11.19 -6.42
N GLN A 200 7.93 -11.95 -6.03
CA GLN A 200 6.60 -11.86 -6.62
C GLN A 200 5.49 -12.15 -5.62
N LEU A 201 4.29 -11.63 -5.88
CA LEU A 201 3.07 -12.10 -5.24
C LEU A 201 2.43 -13.18 -6.12
N ALA A 202 2.07 -14.30 -5.50
CA ALA A 202 1.30 -15.37 -6.14
C ALA A 202 0.00 -15.60 -5.37
N ASP A 203 -1.09 -15.86 -6.10
CA ASP A 203 -2.31 -16.46 -5.57
C ASP A 203 -2.14 -17.98 -5.52
N ASP A 204 -2.75 -18.63 -4.55
CA ASP A 204 -2.72 -20.09 -4.39
C ASP A 204 -3.66 -20.82 -5.38
N ALA A 205 -3.91 -20.24 -6.56
CA ALA A 205 -4.75 -20.84 -7.57
C ALA A 205 -4.03 -22.04 -8.22
N ILE A 206 -4.13 -23.20 -7.57
CA ILE A 206 -3.92 -24.53 -8.14
C ILE A 206 -5.27 -25.22 -8.27
#